data_AF-A0A3D4UJX7-F1
#
_entry.id   AF-A0A3D4UJX7-F1
#
_cell.length_a   1.000
_cell.length_b   1.000
_cell.length_c   1.000
_cell.angle_alpha   90.00
_cell.angle_beta   90.00
_cell.angle_gamma   90.00
#
_symmetry.space_group_name_H-M   'P 1'
#
loop_
_entity.id
_entity.type
_entity.pdbx_description
1 polymer ?
#
loop_
_entity_poly.entity_id
_entity_poly.type
_entity_poly.pdbx_seq_one_letter_code
_entity_poly.pdbx_strand_id
1 'polypeptide(L)'
;MSEQQIKAEPLSNAEREWIDDQRAACSKFVSELIKRDVGPTPAIPDLHSAFDTWLHQFVQSTGKRKLFSKKPHVIDPNSIALSFGVVLGDHIATATPLDWMIVTDAYGTDMMLYAPDKDGKYTDIINAPMNMVAKRIESRTAGWIEPTYNATVEELSKMVG
;
A
#
# COMPACT_ATOMS: atom_id res chain seq x y z
N MET A 1 16.19 14.56 -26.24
CA MET A 1 15.86 13.83 -24.99
C MET A 1 15.12 12.59 -25.44
N SER A 2 15.67 11.38 -25.23
CA SER A 2 14.90 10.17 -25.57
C SER A 2 13.74 10.05 -24.60
N GLU A 3 12.52 9.86 -25.10
CA GLU A 3 11.41 9.35 -24.29
C GLU A 3 11.89 8.08 -23.58
N GLN A 4 11.93 8.11 -22.25
CA GLN A 4 12.20 6.92 -21.47
C GLN A 4 10.93 6.07 -21.49
N GLN A 5 11.05 4.86 -22.02
CA GLN A 5 9.93 3.94 -22.16
C GLN A 5 9.63 3.28 -20.82
N ILE A 6 8.47 3.57 -20.24
CA ILE A 6 7.92 2.81 -19.12
C ILE A 6 7.49 1.44 -19.66
N LYS A 7 7.88 0.37 -18.97
CA LYS A 7 7.48 -1.01 -19.29
C LYS A 7 6.58 -1.53 -18.19
N ALA A 8 5.41 -2.05 -18.53
CA ALA A 8 4.50 -2.71 -17.61
C ALA A 8 4.28 -4.17 -18.03
N GLU A 9 4.35 -5.10 -17.08
CA GLU A 9 4.19 -6.54 -17.29
C GLU A 9 3.22 -7.13 -16.26
N PRO A 10 2.38 -8.11 -16.63
CA PRO A 10 1.53 -8.82 -15.69
C PRO A 10 2.35 -9.52 -14.60
N LEU A 11 1.78 -9.61 -13.40
CA LEU A 11 2.41 -10.37 -12.31
C LEU A 11 2.61 -11.85 -12.70
N SER A 12 3.83 -12.33 -12.47
CA SER A 12 4.18 -13.74 -12.39
C SER A 12 3.52 -14.43 -11.19
N ASN A 13 3.61 -15.76 -11.13
CA ASN A 13 3.07 -16.53 -10.00
C ASN A 13 3.77 -16.16 -8.68
N ALA A 14 5.08 -15.96 -8.70
CA ALA A 14 5.84 -15.61 -7.49
C ALA A 14 5.41 -14.24 -6.92
N GLU A 15 5.12 -13.28 -7.79
CA GLU A 15 4.65 -11.95 -7.37
C GLU A 15 3.22 -11.99 -6.82
N ARG A 16 2.36 -12.85 -7.38
CA ARG A 16 1.01 -13.10 -6.85
C ARG A 16 1.05 -13.77 -5.47
N GLU A 17 1.89 -14.79 -5.32
CA GLU A 17 2.12 -15.46 -4.02
C GLU A 17 2.65 -14.46 -2.98
N TRP A 18 3.58 -13.59 -3.38
CA TRP A 18 4.09 -12.55 -2.49
C TRP A 18 3.00 -11.53 -2.07
N ILE A 19 2.10 -11.13 -2.99
CA ILE A 19 0.92 -10.31 -2.65
C ILE A 19 0.05 -11.03 -1.62
N ASP A 20 -0.21 -12.33 -1.80
CA ASP A 20 -1.04 -13.11 -0.88
C ASP A 20 -0.41 -13.19 0.52
N ASP A 21 0.91 -13.33 0.61
CA ASP A 21 1.64 -13.26 1.87
C ASP A 21 1.49 -11.88 2.54
N GLN A 22 1.56 -10.78 1.77
CA GLN A 22 1.35 -9.43 2.28
C GLN A 22 -0.08 -9.20 2.77
N ARG A 23 -1.10 -9.74 2.07
CA ARG A 23 -2.51 -9.71 2.50
C ARG A 23 -2.69 -10.44 3.83
N ALA A 24 -2.16 -11.66 3.93
CA ALA A 24 -2.24 -12.46 5.15
C ALA A 24 -1.54 -11.78 6.33
N ALA A 25 -0.35 -11.21 6.10
CA ALA A 25 0.37 -10.44 7.11
C ALA A 25 -0.42 -9.21 7.58
N CYS A 26 -1.01 -8.45 6.66
CA CYS A 26 -1.83 -7.29 6.98
C CYS A 26 -3.08 -7.69 7.78
N SER A 27 -3.82 -8.70 7.32
CA SER A 27 -5.02 -9.22 8.00
C SER A 27 -4.73 -9.63 9.43
N LYS A 28 -3.67 -10.41 9.64
CA LYS A 28 -3.22 -10.83 10.97
C LYS A 28 -2.88 -9.62 11.84
N PHE A 29 -2.08 -8.70 11.31
CA PHE A 29 -1.64 -7.52 12.05
C PHE A 29 -2.81 -6.62 12.46
N VAL A 30 -3.69 -6.29 11.51
CA VAL A 30 -4.88 -5.48 11.78
C VAL A 30 -5.73 -6.17 12.83
N SER A 31 -6.03 -7.47 12.66
CA SER A 31 -6.83 -8.24 13.62
C SER A 31 -6.28 -8.20 15.04
N GLU A 32 -4.96 -8.39 15.18
CA GLU A 32 -4.26 -8.33 16.46
C GLU A 32 -4.29 -6.92 17.07
N LEU A 33 -4.18 -5.88 16.26
CA LEU A 33 -4.11 -4.50 16.74
C LEU A 33 -5.48 -3.97 17.17
N ILE A 34 -6.53 -4.24 16.39
CA ILE A 34 -7.90 -3.77 16.66
C ILE A 34 -8.76 -4.78 17.46
N LYS A 35 -8.19 -5.94 17.82
CA LYS A 35 -8.79 -6.97 18.70
C LYS A 35 -10.11 -7.57 18.16
N ARG A 36 -10.21 -7.74 16.85
CA ARG A 36 -11.30 -8.47 16.18
C ARG A 36 -10.82 -9.12 14.90
N ASP A 37 -11.54 -10.14 14.43
CA ASP A 37 -11.31 -10.71 13.10
C ASP A 37 -11.82 -9.73 12.02
N VAL A 38 -10.98 -9.45 11.02
CA VAL A 38 -11.29 -8.58 9.86
C VAL A 38 -11.36 -9.36 8.55
N GLY A 39 -11.24 -10.69 8.59
CA GLY A 39 -11.19 -11.52 7.41
C GLY A 39 -9.90 -11.37 6.60
N PRO A 40 -9.82 -11.96 5.40
CA PRO A 40 -8.59 -12.02 4.60
C PRO A 40 -8.16 -10.66 4.05
N THR A 41 -9.09 -9.73 3.87
CA THR A 41 -8.84 -8.38 3.37
C THR A 41 -9.50 -7.37 4.31
N PRO A 42 -8.75 -6.74 5.23
CA PRO A 42 -9.28 -5.73 6.13
C PRO A 42 -10.00 -4.62 5.37
N ALA A 43 -11.18 -4.19 5.85
CA ALA A 43 -11.88 -3.05 5.26
C ALA A 43 -11.11 -1.73 5.46
N ILE A 44 -11.33 -0.74 4.59
CA ILE A 44 -10.64 0.57 4.65
C ILE A 44 -10.71 1.23 6.04
N PRO A 45 -11.86 1.27 6.75
CA PRO A 45 -11.90 1.85 8.10
C PRO A 45 -11.06 1.08 9.15
N ASP A 46 -10.93 -0.23 8.98
CA ASP A 46 -10.08 -1.07 9.84
C ASP A 46 -8.61 -0.83 9.58
N LEU A 47 -8.24 -0.76 8.29
CA LEU A 47 -6.89 -0.42 7.85
C LEU A 47 -6.48 0.97 8.35
N HIS A 48 -7.38 1.96 8.25
CA HIS A 48 -7.19 3.31 8.79
C HIS A 48 -6.92 3.26 10.30
N SER A 49 -7.84 2.68 11.07
CA SER A 49 -7.75 2.64 12.53
C SER A 49 -6.49 1.92 13.01
N ALA A 50 -6.12 0.83 12.35
CA ALA A 50 -4.93 0.07 12.65
C ALA A 50 -3.65 0.87 12.34
N PHE A 51 -3.57 1.52 11.18
CA PHE A 51 -2.40 2.32 10.80
C PHE A 51 -2.15 3.44 11.81
N ASP A 52 -3.19 4.20 12.16
CA ASP A 52 -3.08 5.31 13.10
C ASP A 52 -2.66 4.85 14.49
N THR A 53 -3.24 3.74 14.96
CA THR A 53 -2.88 3.12 16.24
C THR A 53 -1.41 2.69 16.24
N TRP A 54 -0.95 2.00 15.19
CA TRP A 54 0.43 1.56 15.07
C TRP A 54 1.38 2.75 14.95
N LEU A 55 1.07 3.75 14.14
CA LEU A 55 1.93 4.92 13.92
C LEU A 55 2.12 5.69 15.24
N HIS A 56 1.05 5.86 16.02
CA HIS A 56 1.15 6.47 17.34
C HIS A 56 2.09 5.69 18.27
N GLN A 57 2.00 4.35 18.30
CA GLN A 57 2.93 3.49 19.05
C GLN A 57 4.37 3.60 18.53
N PHE A 58 4.55 3.61 17.21
CA PHE A 58 5.85 3.75 16.53
C PHE A 58 6.53 5.07 16.90
N VAL A 59 5.83 6.20 16.79
CA VAL A 59 6.35 7.53 17.14
C VAL A 59 6.73 7.62 18.63
N GLN A 60 5.89 7.08 19.52
CA GLN A 60 6.19 7.05 20.96
C GLN A 60 7.42 6.20 21.30
N SER A 61 7.63 5.11 20.56
CA SER A 61 8.78 4.21 20.75
C SER A 61 10.09 4.83 20.24
N THR A 62 10.05 5.52 19.09
CA THR A 62 11.24 6.13 18.46
C THR A 62 11.68 7.42 19.16
N GLY A 63 10.77 8.15 19.80
CA GLY A 63 11.09 9.34 20.62
C GLY A 63 11.80 9.03 21.94
N LYS A 64 11.71 7.79 22.43
CA LYS A 64 12.34 7.34 23.68
C LYS A 64 13.59 6.49 23.38
N ARG A 65 14.69 7.12 22.93
CA ARG A 65 16.03 6.51 22.92
C ARG A 65 16.47 6.19 24.36
N LYS A 66 15.94 5.14 24.98
CA LYS A 66 16.61 4.50 26.12
C LYS A 66 17.52 3.43 25.55
N LEU A 67 18.82 3.77 25.50
CA LEU A 67 19.94 2.97 24.98
C LEU A 67 20.02 1.52 25.52
N PHE A 68 19.19 1.09 26.48
CA PHE A 68 19.33 -0.18 27.18
C PHE A 68 18.02 -0.89 27.53
N SER A 69 16.87 -0.52 26.98
CA SER A 69 15.63 -1.26 27.27
C SER A 69 15.36 -2.34 26.21
N LYS A 70 15.51 -3.61 26.61
CA LYS A 70 14.91 -4.80 25.99
C LYS A 70 13.37 -4.68 25.99
N LYS A 71 12.79 -3.79 25.18
CA LYS A 71 11.33 -3.65 25.00
C LYS A 71 10.94 -3.94 23.55
N PRO A 72 9.75 -4.54 23.38
CA PRO A 72 9.48 -5.55 22.37
C PRO A 72 9.20 -4.95 20.99
N HIS A 73 9.68 -5.64 19.96
CA HIS A 73 9.07 -5.82 18.64
C HIS A 73 8.19 -4.66 18.15
N VAL A 74 8.77 -3.49 17.94
CA VAL A 74 8.15 -2.52 17.04
C VAL A 74 8.23 -3.17 15.66
N ILE A 75 7.07 -3.48 15.07
CA ILE A 75 7.04 -4.05 13.73
C ILE A 75 7.79 -3.12 12.79
N ASP A 76 8.64 -3.72 11.96
CA ASP A 76 9.46 -3.03 10.98
C ASP A 76 8.57 -2.14 10.09
N PRO A 77 8.86 -0.82 9.98
CA PRO A 77 8.12 0.11 9.14
C PRO A 77 7.97 -0.33 7.69
N ASN A 78 9.00 -0.99 7.13
CA ASN A 78 8.95 -1.48 5.76
C ASN A 78 7.92 -2.61 5.62
N SER A 79 7.86 -3.53 6.58
CA SER A 79 6.81 -4.56 6.62
C SER A 79 5.39 -3.97 6.66
N ILE A 80 5.20 -2.85 7.37
CA ILE A 80 3.91 -2.13 7.37
C ILE A 80 3.64 -1.47 6.01
N ALA A 81 4.63 -0.82 5.41
CA ALA A 81 4.48 -0.18 4.09
C ALA A 81 4.04 -1.18 3.01
N LEU A 82 4.68 -2.36 2.97
CA LEU A 82 4.36 -3.41 2.01
C LEU A 82 2.97 -4.00 2.26
N SER A 83 2.70 -4.47 3.48
CA SER A 83 1.44 -5.16 3.80
C SER A 83 0.21 -4.26 3.75
N PHE A 84 0.27 -3.05 4.30
CA PHE A 84 -0.84 -2.08 4.21
C PHE A 84 -0.98 -1.55 2.79
N GLY A 85 0.14 -1.35 2.09
CA GLY A 85 0.15 -0.91 0.70
C GLY A 85 -0.58 -1.91 -0.20
N VAL A 86 -0.29 -3.21 -0.07
CA VAL A 86 -0.96 -4.25 -0.83
C VAL A 86 -2.48 -4.25 -0.57
N VAL A 87 -2.92 -4.25 0.69
CA VAL A 87 -4.37 -4.25 0.99
C VAL A 87 -5.05 -2.97 0.53
N LEU A 88 -4.42 -1.81 0.69
CA LEU A 88 -4.94 -0.54 0.15
C LEU A 88 -5.05 -0.60 -1.38
N GLY A 89 -4.04 -1.16 -2.03
CA GLY A 89 -4.02 -1.36 -3.48
C GLY A 89 -5.13 -2.29 -3.94
N ASP A 90 -5.41 -3.38 -3.24
CA ASP A 90 -6.52 -4.30 -3.58
C ASP A 90 -7.87 -3.60 -3.53
N HIS A 91 -8.10 -2.73 -2.53
CA HIS A 91 -9.33 -1.93 -2.49
C HIS A 91 -9.42 -0.97 -3.67
N ILE A 92 -8.31 -0.32 -4.04
CA ILE A 92 -8.27 0.57 -5.22
C ILE A 92 -8.53 -0.24 -6.49
N ALA A 93 -7.86 -1.37 -6.70
CA ALA A 93 -8.03 -2.25 -7.85
C ALA A 93 -9.43 -2.85 -7.94
N THR A 94 -10.10 -3.09 -6.80
CA THR A 94 -11.49 -3.55 -6.79
C THR A 94 -12.47 -2.45 -7.18
N ALA A 95 -12.15 -1.19 -6.85
CA ALA A 95 -13.01 -0.03 -7.09
C ALA A 95 -12.74 0.69 -8.42
N THR A 96 -11.69 0.31 -9.14
CA THR A 96 -11.21 0.98 -10.36
C THR A 96 -10.80 -0.07 -11.40
N PRO A 97 -10.57 0.29 -12.66
CA PRO A 97 -10.09 -0.66 -13.67
C PRO A 97 -8.56 -0.85 -13.64
N LEU A 98 -7.90 -0.47 -12.55
CA LEU A 98 -6.46 -0.69 -12.39
C LEU A 98 -6.18 -2.14 -11.97
N ASP A 99 -5.14 -2.71 -12.53
CA ASP A 99 -4.64 -4.05 -12.17
C ASP A 99 -3.21 -3.97 -11.62
N TRP A 100 -2.85 -4.93 -10.76
CA TRP A 100 -1.47 -5.07 -10.31
C TRP A 100 -0.56 -5.51 -11.45
N MET A 101 0.52 -4.76 -11.65
CA MET A 101 1.54 -4.97 -12.68
C MET A 101 2.94 -4.76 -12.09
N ILE A 102 3.93 -5.36 -12.72
CA ILE A 102 5.34 -4.99 -12.56
C ILE A 102 5.63 -3.84 -13.52
N VAL A 103 6.03 -2.71 -12.97
CA VAL A 103 6.36 -1.50 -13.72
C VAL A 103 7.85 -1.22 -13.60
N THR A 104 8.53 -1.16 -14.73
CA THR A 104 9.95 -0.81 -14.84
C THR A 104 10.09 0.55 -15.51
N ASP A 105 10.84 1.44 -14.87
CA ASP A 105 11.21 2.75 -15.40
C ASP A 105 12.74 2.97 -15.31
N ALA A 106 13.20 4.21 -15.45
CA ALA A 106 14.62 4.54 -15.36
C ALA A 106 15.20 4.44 -13.95
N TYR A 107 14.36 4.38 -12.93
CA TYR A 107 14.73 4.41 -11.51
C TYR A 107 14.64 3.02 -10.87
N GLY A 108 13.88 2.10 -11.44
CA GLY A 108 13.83 0.74 -10.94
C GLY A 108 12.69 -0.08 -11.50
N THR A 109 12.37 -1.15 -10.79
CA THR A 109 11.24 -2.04 -11.06
C THR A 109 10.46 -2.17 -9.77
N ASP A 110 9.17 -1.81 -9.83
CA ASP A 110 8.27 -1.80 -8.69
C ASP A 110 6.94 -2.43 -9.08
N MET A 111 6.24 -2.95 -8.07
CA MET A 111 4.88 -3.44 -8.23
C MET A 111 3.89 -2.31 -7.98
N MET A 112 3.03 -2.04 -8.96
CA MET A 112 2.14 -0.89 -8.98
C MET A 112 0.77 -1.26 -9.56
N LEU A 113 -0.23 -0.41 -9.31
CA LEU A 113 -1.51 -0.49 -9.98
C LEU A 113 -1.48 0.33 -11.26
N TYR A 114 -1.94 -0.27 -12.34
CA TYR A 114 -1.77 0.26 -13.69
C TYR A 114 -2.99 -0.06 -14.55
N ALA A 115 -3.41 0.87 -15.41
CA ALA A 115 -4.46 0.62 -16.40
C ALA A 115 -3.98 0.89 -17.84
N PRO A 116 -4.36 0.03 -18.80
CA PRO A 116 -4.27 0.36 -20.20
C PRO A 116 -5.28 1.46 -20.59
N ASP A 117 -4.94 2.25 -21.60
CA ASP A 117 -5.83 3.22 -22.23
C ASP A 117 -6.91 2.54 -23.09
N LYS A 118 -7.75 3.37 -23.71
CA LYS A 118 -8.86 2.94 -24.58
C LYS A 118 -8.41 2.17 -25.83
N ASP A 119 -7.15 2.34 -26.25
CA ASP A 119 -6.52 1.65 -27.37
C ASP A 119 -5.67 0.43 -26.92
N GLY A 120 -5.72 0.08 -25.63
CA GLY A 120 -4.91 -0.98 -25.05
C GLY A 120 -3.44 -0.61 -24.85
N LYS A 121 -3.08 0.68 -24.99
CA LYS A 121 -1.74 1.20 -24.72
C LYS A 121 -1.65 1.66 -23.28
N TYR A 122 -0.56 1.30 -22.65
CA TYR A 122 -0.29 1.61 -21.26
C TYR A 122 -0.23 3.15 -21.02
N THR A 123 -1.02 3.68 -20.08
CA THR A 123 -1.11 5.14 -19.77
C THR A 123 -0.12 5.60 -18.70
N ASP A 124 0.09 6.91 -18.55
CA ASP A 124 0.85 7.46 -17.41
C ASP A 124 0.15 7.27 -16.03
N ILE A 125 -0.98 6.55 -15.95
CA ILE A 125 -1.74 6.38 -14.71
C ILE A 125 -1.17 5.22 -13.89
N ILE A 126 -0.33 5.61 -12.94
CA ILE A 126 0.35 4.72 -12.01
C ILE A 126 -0.12 5.08 -10.59
N ASN A 127 -0.70 4.11 -9.88
CA ASN A 127 -0.82 4.21 -8.43
C ASN A 127 0.20 3.27 -7.79
N ALA A 128 0.97 3.80 -6.82
CA ALA A 128 1.99 3.04 -6.10
C ALA A 128 1.63 2.97 -4.59
N PRO A 129 0.68 2.09 -4.20
CA PRO A 129 0.12 2.07 -2.84
C PRO A 129 1.17 1.90 -1.74
N MET A 130 2.16 1.03 -1.96
CA MET A 130 3.24 0.78 -0.99
C MET A 130 4.08 2.04 -0.75
N ASN A 131 4.40 2.77 -1.82
CA ASN A 131 5.13 4.03 -1.73
C ASN A 131 4.28 5.13 -1.06
N MET A 132 2.96 5.13 -1.27
CA MET A 132 2.06 6.04 -0.56
C MET A 132 2.11 5.79 0.95
N VAL A 133 2.02 4.54 1.39
CA VAL A 133 2.11 4.19 2.81
C VAL A 133 3.50 4.53 3.36
N ALA A 134 4.58 4.13 2.69
CA ALA A 134 5.95 4.41 3.11
C ALA A 134 6.18 5.91 3.37
N LYS A 135 5.78 6.77 2.42
CA LYS A 135 5.89 8.24 2.56
C LYS A 135 5.10 8.78 3.75
N ARG A 136 3.97 8.17 4.11
CA ARG A 136 3.15 8.59 5.27
C ARG A 136 3.75 8.15 6.60
N ILE A 137 4.46 7.02 6.61
CA ILE A 137 5.26 6.60 7.76
C ILE A 137 6.42 7.58 7.98
N GLU A 138 7.16 7.92 6.92
CA GLU A 138 8.27 8.88 6.95
C GLU A 138 7.83 10.25 7.47
N SER A 139 6.71 10.76 6.96
CA SER A 139 6.14 12.04 7.37
C SER A 139 5.37 11.99 8.69
N ARG A 140 5.20 10.79 9.29
CA ARG A 140 4.43 10.55 10.51
C ARG A 140 3.00 11.10 10.44
N THR A 141 2.36 10.93 9.28
CA THR A 141 1.01 11.43 9.03
C THR A 141 -0.02 10.36 9.39
N ALA A 142 -0.91 10.66 10.33
CA ALA A 142 -2.08 9.85 10.69
C ALA A 142 -3.34 10.36 9.97
N GLY A 143 -4.44 9.63 10.03
CA GLY A 143 -5.76 10.08 9.57
C GLY A 143 -5.94 10.13 8.06
N TRP A 144 -5.04 9.48 7.29
CA TRP A 144 -4.92 9.73 5.85
C TRP A 144 -5.51 8.63 4.96
N ILE A 145 -5.59 7.38 5.43
CA ILE A 145 -5.91 6.21 4.58
C ILE A 145 -7.27 6.38 3.90
N GLU A 146 -8.33 6.56 4.69
CA GLU A 146 -9.69 6.63 4.15
C GLU A 146 -9.95 7.87 3.29
N PRO A 147 -9.56 9.11 3.69
CA PRO A 147 -9.69 10.26 2.81
C PRO A 147 -8.93 10.11 1.49
N THR A 148 -7.71 9.55 1.55
CA THR A 148 -6.88 9.35 0.35
C THR A 148 -7.44 8.27 -0.56
N TYR A 149 -7.92 7.16 0.01
CA TYR A 149 -8.61 6.11 -0.73
C TYR A 149 -9.82 6.69 -1.49
N ASN A 150 -10.71 7.40 -0.80
CA ASN A 150 -11.91 7.98 -1.41
C ASN A 150 -11.56 8.96 -2.54
N ALA A 151 -10.60 9.87 -2.30
CA ALA A 151 -10.15 10.81 -3.32
C ALA A 151 -9.50 10.11 -4.53
N THR A 152 -8.70 9.08 -4.29
CA THR A 152 -8.01 8.31 -5.34
C THR A 152 -9.03 7.57 -6.22
N VAL A 153 -9.99 6.87 -5.62
CA VAL A 153 -11.03 6.15 -6.36
C VAL A 153 -11.90 7.13 -7.16
N GLU A 154 -12.28 8.27 -6.58
CA GLU A 154 -13.04 9.30 -7.27
C GLU A 154 -12.28 9.86 -8.48
N GLU A 155 -11.00 10.18 -8.33
CA GLU A 155 -10.16 10.71 -9.40
C GLU A 155 -9.96 9.69 -10.52
N LEU A 156 -9.61 8.44 -10.19
CA LEU A 156 -9.41 7.37 -11.17
C LEU A 156 -10.70 7.04 -11.92
N SER A 157 -11.84 7.07 -11.25
CA SER A 157 -13.15 6.86 -11.90
C SER A 157 -13.46 7.92 -12.96
N LYS A 158 -12.97 9.16 -12.79
CA LYS A 158 -13.12 10.24 -13.79
C LYS A 158 -12.18 10.07 -14.99
N MET A 159 -11.02 9.45 -14.78
CA MET A 159 -10.01 9.29 -15.83
C MET A 159 -10.34 8.13 -16.77
N VAL A 160 -11.04 7.10 -16.28
CA VAL A 160 -11.35 5.89 -17.06
C VAL A 160 -12.82 5.81 -17.52
N GLY A 161 -13.69 6.70 -17.02
CA GLY A 161 -15.04 6.94 -17.56
C GLY A 161 -15.04 7.74 -18.86
#